data_AF-A0A1B9MUK2-F1
#
_entry.id   AF-A0A1B9MUK2-F1
#
_cell.length_a   1.000
_cell.length_b   1.000
_cell.length_c   1.000
_cell.angle_alpha   90.00
_cell.angle_beta   90.00
_cell.angle_gamma   90.00
#
_symmetry.space_group_name_H-M   'P 1'
#
loop_
_entity.id
_entity.type
_entity.pdbx_description
1 polymer ?
#
loop_
_entity_poly.entity_id
_entity_poly.type
_entity_poly.pdbx_seq_one_letter_code
_entity_poly.pdbx_strand_id
1 'polypeptide(L)' 'MSRRGNCFDNAVVESFFHTLKTHIIHDCYYKTRKQANKALFEYIEIYYNRIRRHSANGWVSPEQHYQNEKMI' A
#
# COMPACT_ATOMS: atom_id res chain seq x y z
N MET A 1 -17.74 2.57 4.03
CA MET A 1 -18.78 2.62 2.97
C MET A 1 -18.45 3.81 2.08
N SER A 2 -18.08 3.55 0.83
CA SER A 2 -17.79 4.58 -0.18
C SER A 2 -19.07 5.37 -0.52
N ARG A 3 -18.97 6.71 -0.62
CA ARG A 3 -20.09 7.55 -1.07
C ARG A 3 -20.31 7.34 -2.57
N ARG A 4 -21.52 6.92 -2.97
CA ARG A 4 -21.93 6.90 -4.39
C ARG A 4 -21.67 8.27 -5.02
N GLY A 5 -20.78 8.33 -6.01
CA GLY A 5 -20.51 9.53 -6.81
C GLY A 5 -19.09 10.11 -6.72
N ASN A 6 -18.21 9.62 -5.84
CA ASN A 6 -16.79 10.03 -5.85
C ASN A 6 -15.87 8.83 -6.16
N CYS A 7 -15.57 8.64 -7.45
CA CYS A 7 -14.67 7.60 -7.92
C CYS A 7 -13.23 7.76 -7.40
N PHE A 8 -12.79 8.98 -7.06
CA PHE A 8 -11.46 9.24 -6.53
C PHE A 8 -11.28 8.72 -5.09
N ASP A 9 -12.35 8.70 -4.29
CA ASP A 9 -12.33 8.19 -2.92
C ASP A 9 -11.99 6.70 -2.87
N ASN A 10 -12.52 5.92 -3.82
CA ASN A 10 -12.24 4.50 -3.92
C ASN A 10 -10.99 4.18 -4.75
N ALA A 11 -10.65 4.99 -5.75
CA ALA A 11 -9.55 4.71 -6.69
C ALA A 11 -8.20 4.51 -5.99
N VAL A 12 -7.90 5.28 -4.93
CA VAL A 12 -6.66 5.15 -4.16
C VAL A 12 -6.59 3.80 -3.46
N VAL A 13 -7.70 3.41 -2.83
CA VAL A 13 -7.84 2.13 -2.11
C VAL A 13 -7.82 0.95 -3.09
N GLU A 14 -8.47 1.08 -4.24
CA GLU A 14 -8.47 0.06 -5.29
C GLU A 14 -7.07 -0.19 -5.86
N SER A 15 -6.32 0.89 -6.15
CA SER A 15 -4.95 0.79 -6.64
C SER A 15 -4.01 0.13 -5.62
N PHE A 16 -4.20 0.44 -4.32
CA PHE A 16 -3.50 -0.23 -3.22
C PHE A 16 -3.78 -1.74 -3.23
N PHE A 17 -5.05 -2.14 -3.21
CA PHE A 17 -5.42 -3.56 -3.15
C PHE A 17 -5.04 -4.33 -4.41
N HIS A 18 -5.04 -3.69 -5.57
CA HIS A 18 -4.55 -4.30 -6.81
C HIS A 18 -3.05 -4.63 -6.70
N THR A 19 -2.24 -3.67 -6.25
CA THR A 19 -0.79 -3.85 -6.09
C THR A 19 -0.48 -4.91 -5.03
N LEU A 20 -1.17 -4.85 -3.89
CA LEU A 20 -1.03 -5.82 -2.81
C LEU A 20 -1.33 -7.24 -3.28
N LYS A 21 -2.46 -7.45 -3.96
CA LYS A 21 -2.82 -8.78 -4.49
C LYS A 21 -1.78 -9.31 -5.48
N THR A 22 -1.22 -8.44 -6.31
CA THR A 22 -0.15 -8.82 -7.25
C THR A 22 1.12 -9.27 -6.53
N HIS A 23 1.55 -8.53 -5.51
CA HIS A 23 2.83 -8.79 -4.84
C HIS A 23 2.80 -9.93 -3.82
N ILE A 24 1.71 -10.06 -3.04
CA ILE A 24 1.69 -10.99 -1.90
C ILE A 24 0.64 -12.10 -2.01
N ILE A 25 -0.22 -12.11 -3.05
CA ILE A 25 -1.29 -13.11 -3.18
C ILE A 25 -1.14 -13.93 -4.46
N HIS A 26 -0.80 -13.32 -5.59
CA HIS A 26 -0.80 -14.01 -6.89
C HIS A 26 0.21 -15.18 -6.98
N ASP A 27 1.33 -15.11 -6.28
CA ASP A 27 2.41 -16.13 -6.35
C ASP A 27 2.79 -16.70 -4.97
N CYS A 28 2.02 -16.39 -3.92
CA CYS A 28 2.36 -16.79 -2.54
C CYS A 28 1.34 -17.77 -1.96
N TYR A 29 1.82 -18.96 -1.59
CA TYR A 29 1.01 -19.97 -0.89
C TYR A 29 1.32 -19.96 0.61
N TYR A 30 0.39 -19.44 1.40
CA TYR A 30 0.50 -19.43 2.87
C TYR A 30 -0.13 -20.67 3.49
N LYS A 31 0.64 -21.44 4.26
CA LYS A 31 0.11 -22.62 4.96
C LYS A 31 -0.77 -22.26 6.16
N THR A 32 -0.56 -21.08 6.74
CA THR A 32 -1.29 -20.62 7.93
C THR A 32 -1.65 -19.14 7.82
N ARG A 33 -2.74 -18.74 8.49
CA ARG A 33 -3.15 -17.34 8.60
C ARG A 33 -2.07 -16.46 9.24
N LYS A 34 -1.29 -17.02 10.18
CA LYS A 34 -0.18 -16.30 10.84
C LYS A 34 0.94 -15.93 9.85
N GLN A 35 1.26 -16.81 8.90
CA GLN A 35 2.23 -16.51 7.84
C GLN A 35 1.72 -15.42 6.91
N ALA A 36 0.46 -15.51 6.47
CA ALA A 36 -0.15 -14.48 5.63
C ALA A 36 -0.17 -13.11 6.33
N ASN A 37 -0.52 -13.07 7.63
CA ASN A 37 -0.50 -11.84 8.41
C ASN A 37 0.92 -11.25 8.54
N LYS A 38 1.94 -12.09 8.72
CA LYS A 38 3.33 -11.62 8.78
C LYS A 38 3.76 -11.03 7.43
N ALA A 39 3.47 -11.71 6.33
CA ALA A 39 3.81 -11.22 4.98
C ALA A 39 3.06 -9.92 4.65
N LEU A 40 1.78 -9.82 5.05
CA LEU A 40 1.00 -8.59 4.92
C LEU A 40 1.62 -7.43 5.71
N PHE A 41 1.99 -7.67 6.98
CA PHE A 41 2.62 -6.65 7.81
C PHE A 41 3.94 -6.18 7.22
N GLU A 42 4.79 -7.13 6.82
CA GLU A 42 6.09 -6.84 6.22
C GLU A 42 5.95 -6.04 4.92
N TYR A 43 4.98 -6.42 4.09
CA TYR A 43 4.67 -5.70 2.86
C TYR A 43 4.22 -4.25 3.14
N ILE A 44 3.36 -4.02 4.13
CA ILE A 44 2.86 -2.67 4.42
C ILE A 44 3.96 -1.80 5.05
N GLU A 45 4.59 -2.29 6.12
CA GLU A 45 5.53 -1.50 6.93
C GLU A 45 6.88 -1.32 6.26
N ILE A 46 7.43 -2.38 5.67
CA ILE A 46 8.79 -2.35 5.14
C ILE A 46 8.75 -1.94 3.67
N TYR A 47 7.93 -2.58 2.85
CA TYR A 47 7.95 -2.32 1.42
C TYR A 47 7.12 -1.10 1.04
N TYR A 48 5.83 -1.08 1.35
CA TYR A 48 4.90 -0.06 0.89
C TYR A 48 5.21 1.31 1.48
N ASN A 49 5.31 1.42 2.80
CA ASN A 49 5.49 2.71 3.47
C ASN A 49 6.90 3.30 3.26
N ARG A 50 7.94 2.47 3.27
CA ARG A 50 9.34 2.96 3.28
C ARG A 50 10.03 2.92 1.92
N ILE A 51 9.73 1.92 1.09
CA ILE A 51 10.50 1.65 -0.14
C ILE A 51 9.73 2.05 -1.41
N ARG A 52 8.43 1.74 -1.47
CA ARG A 52 7.64 1.91 -2.69
C ARG A 52 7.50 3.39 -3.04
N ARG A 53 7.96 3.76 -4.23
CA ARG A 53 7.84 5.13 -4.74
C ARG A 53 6.52 5.31 -5.47
N HIS A 54 5.88 6.45 -5.24
CA HIS A 54 4.62 6.81 -5.88
C HIS A 54 4.81 8.06 -6.75
N SER A 55 4.38 8.00 -8.01
CA SER A 55 4.41 9.16 -8.92
C SER A 55 3.62 10.34 -8.36
N ALA A 56 2.48 10.07 -7.71
CA ALA A 56 1.66 11.07 -7.03
C ALA A 56 2.40 11.80 -5.89
N ASN A 57 3.40 11.16 -5.28
CA ASN A 57 4.15 11.73 -4.15
C ASN A 57 5.45 12.41 -4.61
N GLY A 58 5.67 12.61 -5.91
CA GLY A 58 6.94 13.12 -6.42
C GLY A 58 8.04 12.05 -6.45
N TRP A 59 7.67 10.80 -6.66
CA TRP A 59 8.59 9.64 -6.74
C TRP A 59 9.34 9.31 -5.44
N VAL A 60 8.83 9.76 -4.29
CA VAL A 60 9.31 9.32 -2.98
C VAL A 60 8.35 8.32 -2.33
N SER A 61 8.80 7.68 -1.25
CA SER A 61 7.97 6.75 -0.49
C SER A 61 6.94 7.49 0.36
N PRO A 62 5.83 6.83 0.77
CA PRO A 62 4.83 7.42 1.64
C PRO A 62 5.41 8.01 2.93
N GLU A 63 6.35 7.30 3.57
CA GLU A 63 7.01 7.77 4.79
C GLU A 63 7.83 9.04 4.53
N GLN A 64 8.60 9.08 3.43
CA GLN A 64 9.37 10.27 3.07
C GLN A 64 8.49 11.45 2.69
N HIS A 65 7.41 11.21 1.97
CA HIS A 65 6.44 12.24 1.62
C HIS A 65 5.86 12.89 2.89
N TYR A 66 5.40 12.07 3.83
CA TYR A 66 4.86 12.52 5.10
C TYR A 66 5.88 13.28 5.97
N GLN A 67 7.14 12.82 6.00
CA GLN A 67 8.23 13.53 6.70
C GLN A 67 8.51 14.89 6.06
N ASN A 68 8.52 14.96 4.72
CA ASN A 68 8.77 16.19 3.99
C ASN A 68 7.63 17.20 4.18
N GLU A 69 6.38 16.75 4.23
CA GLU A 69 5.23 17.61 4.55
C GLU A 69 5.26 18.15 5.98
N LYS A 70 5.80 17.39 6.96
CA LYS A 70 5.93 17.84 8.36
C LYS A 70 7.02 18.88 8.61
N MET A 71 7.95 19.05 7.67
CA MET A 71 9.04 20.03 7.77
C MET A 71 8.64 21.42 7.24
N ILE A 72 7.39 21.59 6.80
CA ILE A 72 6.80 22.82 6.28
C ILE A 72 5.75 23.33 7.28
#